data_AF-A0A2D0A6P6-F1
#
_entry.id   AF-A0A2D0A6P6-F1
#
_cell.length_a   1.000
_cell.length_b   1.000
_cell.length_c   1.000
_cell.angle_alpha   90.00
_cell.angle_beta   90.00
_cell.angle_gamma   90.00
#
_symmetry.space_group_name_H-M   'P 1'
#
loop_
_entity.id
_entity.type
_entity.pdbx_description
1 polymer ?
#
loop_
_entity_poly.entity_id
_entity_poly.type
_entity_poly.pdbx_seq_one_letter_code
_entity_poly.pdbx_strand_id
1 'polypeptide(L)'
;MVYWEHLYYTIIQIFGKKNKIVFFISGIILTLLMMFLNINKFNEQYRMFSCLFMFPMGSINVLLYLPILNDYKKSKYAITKPITYLSLISYSLYLINGLVADVLIDLWQNRDQLNISIKKEILGIIFFLSFWIVSIIWSILQYKYFEVKSTNFLRRKLH
;
A
#
# COMPACT_ATOMS: atom_id res chain seq x y z
N MET A 1 5.96 2.71 26.03
CA MET A 1 6.08 3.80 25.03
C MET A 1 7.53 4.14 24.68
N VAL A 2 8.44 4.19 25.66
CA VAL A 2 9.88 4.55 25.49
C VAL A 2 10.68 3.71 24.48
N TYR A 3 10.40 2.41 24.34
CA TYR A 3 11.16 1.53 23.43
C TYR A 3 10.91 1.80 21.93
N TRP A 4 9.69 2.21 21.56
CA TRP A 4 9.33 2.46 20.16
C TRP A 4 9.95 3.75 19.61
N GLU A 5 10.09 4.77 20.46
CA GLU A 5 10.72 6.02 20.08
C GLU A 5 12.22 5.83 19.85
N HIS A 6 12.90 5.10 20.73
CA HIS A 6 14.31 4.76 20.52
C HIS A 6 14.55 4.00 19.21
N LEU A 7 13.73 2.98 18.94
CA LEU A 7 13.85 2.18 17.72
C LEU A 7 13.62 3.02 16.45
N TYR A 8 12.65 3.95 16.49
CA TYR A 8 12.39 4.90 15.42
C TYR A 8 13.56 5.85 15.16
N TYR A 9 14.15 6.43 16.21
CA TYR A 9 15.32 7.30 16.09
C TYR A 9 16.54 6.52 15.57
N THR A 10 16.77 5.30 16.03
CA THR A 10 17.88 4.46 15.56
C THR A 10 17.74 4.09 14.08
N ILE A 11 16.54 3.75 13.62
CA ILE A 11 16.28 3.49 12.19
C ILE A 11 16.59 4.74 11.37
N ILE A 12 16.13 5.92 11.76
CA ILE A 12 16.41 7.18 11.05
C ILE A 12 17.90 7.51 11.02
N GLN A 13 18.63 7.18 12.09
CA GLN A 13 20.07 7.42 12.18
C GLN A 13 20.87 6.45 11.30
N ILE A 14 20.48 5.17 11.24
CA ILE A 14 21.06 4.14 10.36
C ILE A 14 20.79 4.47 8.89
N PHE A 15 19.57 4.91 8.55
CA PHE A 15 19.20 5.40 7.22
C PHE A 15 19.63 6.86 6.97
N GLY A 16 20.60 7.35 7.74
CA GLY A 16 20.97 8.74 7.87
C GLY A 16 21.31 9.46 6.56
N LYS A 17 21.04 10.78 6.55
CA LYS A 17 21.17 11.73 5.43
C LYS A 17 22.48 11.65 4.62
N LYS A 18 23.56 11.12 5.18
CA LYS A 18 24.88 11.07 4.54
C LYS A 18 24.93 10.06 3.39
N ASN A 19 24.16 8.96 3.46
CA ASN A 19 24.21 7.85 2.48
C ASN A 19 22.90 7.66 1.70
N LYS A 20 22.00 8.64 1.70
CA LYS A 20 20.67 8.53 1.05
C LYS A 20 20.72 8.17 -0.43
N ILE A 21 21.75 8.65 -1.15
CA ILE A 21 21.97 8.32 -2.57
C ILE A 21 22.37 6.86 -2.74
N VAL A 22 23.21 6.32 -1.84
CA VAL A 22 23.64 4.91 -1.88
C VAL A 22 22.44 3.99 -1.70
N PHE A 23 21.57 4.28 -0.72
CA PHE A 23 20.33 3.52 -0.53
C PHE A 23 19.40 3.61 -1.74
N PHE A 24 19.24 4.79 -2.32
CA PHE A 24 18.44 4.97 -3.53
C PHE A 24 18.97 4.17 -4.72
N ILE A 25 20.28 4.23 -4.99
CA ILE A 25 20.93 3.46 -6.05
C ILE A 25 20.76 1.96 -5.79
N SER A 26 20.94 1.51 -4.53
CA SER A 26 20.73 0.09 -4.19
C SER A 26 19.30 -0.36 -4.41
N GLY A 27 18.29 0.49 -4.14
CA GLY A 27 16.90 0.23 -4.46
C GLY A 27 16.64 0.13 -5.97
N ILE A 28 17.25 1.02 -6.77
CA ILE A 28 17.17 0.93 -8.24
C ILE A 28 17.77 -0.39 -8.74
N ILE A 29 18.96 -0.75 -8.26
CA ILE A 29 19.63 -2.00 -8.63
C ILE A 29 18.76 -3.19 -8.25
N LEU A 30 18.21 -3.21 -7.03
CA LEU A 30 17.34 -4.27 -6.56
C LEU A 30 16.05 -4.37 -7.39
N THR A 31 15.46 -3.24 -7.79
CA THR A 31 14.28 -3.20 -8.66
C THR A 31 14.58 -3.78 -10.05
N LEU A 32 15.70 -3.37 -10.65
CA LEU A 32 16.15 -3.90 -11.94
C LEU A 32 16.44 -5.41 -11.85
N LEU A 33 17.05 -5.86 -10.76
CA LEU A 33 17.31 -7.28 -10.51
C LEU A 33 16.01 -8.08 -10.37
N MET A 34 15.02 -7.57 -9.63
CA MET A 34 13.70 -8.22 -9.55
C MET A 34 12.97 -8.26 -10.91
N MET A 35 13.10 -7.20 -11.71
CA MET A 35 12.53 -7.17 -13.06
C MET A 35 13.22 -8.16 -14.00
N PHE A 36 14.55 -8.24 -13.95
CA PHE A 36 15.34 -9.18 -14.76
C PHE A 36 15.03 -10.63 -14.41
N LEU A 37 14.93 -10.95 -13.12
CA LEU A 37 14.58 -12.29 -12.64
C LEU A 37 13.08 -12.62 -12.82
N ASN A 38 12.30 -11.69 -13.39
CA ASN A 38 10.86 -11.83 -13.60
C ASN A 38 10.08 -12.18 -12.31
N ILE A 39 10.64 -11.78 -11.16
CA ILE A 39 10.13 -12.06 -9.82
C ILE A 39 8.75 -11.43 -9.61
N ASN A 40 8.40 -10.41 -10.41
CA ASN A 40 7.11 -9.74 -10.34
C ASN A 40 5.95 -10.57 -10.91
N LYS A 41 6.21 -11.69 -11.59
CA LYS A 41 5.16 -12.62 -12.02
C LYS A 41 4.88 -13.61 -10.91
N PHE A 42 3.78 -13.39 -10.19
CA PHE A 42 3.25 -14.39 -9.28
C PHE A 42 2.89 -15.65 -10.07
N ASN A 43 3.53 -16.76 -9.74
CA ASN A 43 3.25 -18.06 -10.32
C ASN A 43 2.78 -18.99 -9.19
N GLU A 44 1.55 -19.50 -9.32
CA GLU A 44 0.90 -20.40 -8.37
C GLU A 44 1.80 -21.60 -8.01
N GLN A 45 2.62 -22.07 -8.96
CA GLN A 45 3.56 -23.18 -8.74
C GLN A 45 4.65 -22.88 -7.70
N TYR A 46 4.96 -21.61 -7.45
CA TYR A 46 6.02 -21.16 -6.54
C TYR A 46 5.49 -20.31 -5.38
N ARG A 47 4.21 -20.48 -5.02
CA ARG A 47 3.52 -19.68 -4.00
C ARG A 47 4.30 -19.54 -2.69
N MET A 48 4.90 -20.61 -2.17
CA MET A 48 5.74 -20.55 -0.95
C MET A 48 6.98 -19.64 -1.15
N PHE A 49 7.68 -19.78 -2.27
CA PHE A 49 8.83 -18.93 -2.59
C PHE A 49 8.42 -17.46 -2.74
N SER A 50 7.28 -17.20 -3.40
CA SER A 50 6.72 -15.86 -3.52
C SER A 50 6.39 -15.23 -2.16
N CYS A 51 5.75 -15.98 -1.27
CA CYS A 51 5.41 -15.49 0.06
C CYS A 51 6.63 -15.23 0.95
N LEU A 52 7.64 -16.13 0.90
CA LEU A 52 8.79 -16.07 1.81
C LEU A 52 9.92 -15.16 1.32
N PHE A 53 10.09 -15.02 0.00
CA PHE A 53 11.21 -14.26 -0.56
C PHE A 53 10.74 -13.03 -1.32
N MET A 54 9.75 -13.15 -2.21
CA MET A 54 9.37 -12.04 -3.08
C MET A 54 8.71 -10.90 -2.31
N PHE A 55 7.77 -11.19 -1.39
CA PHE A 55 7.13 -10.14 -0.60
C PHE A 55 8.11 -9.40 0.33
N PRO A 56 8.97 -10.08 1.11
CA PRO A 56 9.96 -9.38 1.92
C PRO A 56 10.98 -8.59 1.09
N MET A 57 11.41 -9.12 -0.06
CA MET A 57 12.28 -8.37 -0.98
C MET A 57 11.62 -7.08 -1.47
N GLY A 58 10.33 -7.13 -1.81
CA GLY A 58 9.56 -5.93 -2.16
C GLY A 58 9.52 -4.91 -1.03
N SER A 59 9.29 -5.35 0.22
CA SER A 59 9.31 -4.47 1.39
C SER A 59 10.69 -3.85 1.64
N ILE A 60 11.77 -4.62 1.50
CA ILE A 60 13.15 -4.14 1.59
C ILE A 60 13.41 -3.10 0.51
N ASN A 61 12.95 -3.34 -0.72
CA ASN A 61 13.12 -2.39 -1.81
C ASN A 61 12.48 -1.02 -1.49
N VAL A 62 11.24 -1.03 -0.98
CA VAL A 62 10.57 0.21 -0.52
C VAL A 62 11.33 0.88 0.63
N LEU A 63 11.90 0.09 1.56
CA LEU A 63 12.72 0.59 2.66
C LEU A 63 13.98 1.31 2.18
N LEU A 64 14.58 0.90 1.05
CA LEU A 64 15.74 1.56 0.46
C LEU A 64 15.41 2.93 -0.14
N TYR A 65 14.17 3.16 -0.57
CA TYR A 65 13.70 4.45 -1.07
C TYR A 65 13.29 5.44 0.03
N LEU A 66 13.03 4.93 1.23
CA LEU A 66 12.53 5.67 2.39
C LEU A 66 13.39 6.89 2.81
N PRO A 67 14.74 6.86 2.76
CA PRO A 67 15.58 8.02 3.11
C PRO A 67 15.31 9.25 2.25
N ILE A 68 15.06 9.08 0.95
CA ILE A 68 14.75 10.19 0.04
C ILE A 68 13.31 10.66 0.24
N LEU A 69 12.36 9.71 0.34
CA LEU A 69 10.94 10.05 0.57
C LEU A 69 10.72 10.80 1.87
N ASN A 70 11.57 10.59 2.88
CA ASN A 70 11.50 11.32 4.14
C ASN A 70 11.84 12.81 4.01
N ASP A 71 12.72 13.18 3.07
CA ASP A 71 13.01 14.59 2.79
C ASP A 71 11.79 15.29 2.14
N TYR A 72 10.97 14.57 1.36
CA TYR A 72 9.75 15.11 0.73
C TYR A 72 8.64 15.47 1.73
N LYS A 73 8.55 14.77 2.87
CA LYS A 73 7.57 15.09 3.94
C LYS A 73 7.76 16.49 4.53
N LYS A 74 8.97 17.05 4.47
CA LYS A 74 9.26 18.40 5.00
C LYS A 74 8.95 19.52 4.02
N SER A 75 8.53 19.19 2.80
CA SER A 75 8.26 20.19 1.76
C SER A 75 6.85 20.79 1.90
N LYS A 76 6.75 22.11 1.74
CA LYS A 76 5.54 22.92 1.97
C LYS A 76 4.52 22.87 0.81
N TYR A 77 4.70 21.96 -0.16
CA TYR A 77 3.93 21.97 -1.41
C TYR A 77 2.57 21.29 -1.27
N ALA A 78 1.55 21.79 -1.98
CA ALA A 78 0.18 21.29 -1.91
C ALA A 78 0.01 19.78 -2.25
N ILE A 79 0.98 19.20 -2.99
CA ILE A 79 1.01 17.78 -3.37
C ILE A 79 1.24 16.86 -2.16
N THR A 80 1.80 17.35 -1.05
CA THR A 80 2.04 16.51 0.15
C THR A 80 0.76 16.17 0.91
N LYS A 81 -0.31 16.97 0.77
CA LYS A 81 -1.60 16.74 1.42
C LYS A 81 -2.28 15.42 1.00
N PRO A 82 -2.50 15.13 -0.29
CA PRO A 82 -3.11 13.86 -0.71
C PRO A 82 -2.25 12.66 -0.35
N ILE A 83 -0.92 12.77 -0.44
CA ILE A 83 0.02 11.71 -0.05
C ILE A 83 -0.11 11.39 1.45
N THR A 84 -0.21 12.42 2.28
CA THR A 84 -0.39 12.26 3.74
C THR A 84 -1.74 11.64 4.06
N TYR A 85 -2.79 12.05 3.35
CA TYR A 85 -4.12 11.49 3.52
C TYR A 85 -4.19 10.01 3.10
N LEU A 86 -3.60 9.66 1.95
CA LEU A 86 -3.44 8.26 1.51
C LEU A 86 -2.65 7.43 2.52
N SER A 87 -1.61 8.01 3.12
CA SER A 87 -0.83 7.35 4.16
C SER A 87 -1.67 7.06 5.41
N LEU A 88 -2.54 7.99 5.82
CA LEU A 88 -3.43 7.83 6.97
C LEU A 88 -4.47 6.73 6.73
N ILE A 89 -5.10 6.70 5.55
CA ILE A 89 -6.13 5.70 5.23
C ILE A 89 -5.54 4.36 4.76
N SER A 90 -4.22 4.23 4.63
CA SER A 90 -3.56 3.04 4.06
C SER A 90 -3.89 1.75 4.80
N TYR A 91 -4.03 1.82 6.13
CA TYR A 91 -4.43 0.67 6.95
C TYR A 91 -5.88 0.25 6.66
N SER A 92 -6.82 1.19 6.68
CA SER A 92 -8.22 0.91 6.35
C SER A 92 -8.36 0.44 4.90
N LEU A 93 -7.57 1.00 3.99
CA LEU A 93 -7.52 0.60 2.58
C LEU A 93 -7.09 -0.85 2.46
N TYR A 94 -5.99 -1.27 3.11
CA TYR A 94 -5.51 -2.65 3.08
C TYR A 94 -6.58 -3.65 3.52
N LEU A 95 -7.31 -3.34 4.60
CA LEU A 95 -8.37 -4.22 5.11
C LEU A 95 -9.53 -4.37 4.11
N ILE A 96 -9.93 -3.26 3.49
CA ILE A 96 -11.07 -3.23 2.56
C ILE A 96 -10.71 -3.80 1.20
N ASN A 97 -9.46 -3.66 0.78
CA ASN A 97 -8.98 -4.04 -0.54
C ASN A 97 -9.29 -5.51 -0.86
N GLY A 98 -9.07 -6.40 0.12
CA GLY A 98 -9.38 -7.83 -0.03
C GLY A 98 -10.88 -8.08 -0.22
N LEU A 99 -11.72 -7.46 0.62
CA LEU A 99 -13.18 -7.61 0.52
C LEU A 99 -13.73 -7.10 -0.80
N VAL A 100 -13.24 -5.96 -1.28
CA VAL A 100 -13.67 -5.38 -2.56
C VAL A 100 -13.17 -6.23 -3.73
N ALA A 101 -11.96 -6.79 -3.65
CA ALA A 101 -11.45 -7.72 -4.65
C ALA A 101 -12.34 -8.97 -4.75
N ASP A 102 -12.66 -9.61 -3.63
CA ASP A 102 -13.46 -10.83 -3.60
C ASP A 102 -14.85 -10.61 -4.22
N VAL A 103 -15.53 -9.52 -3.85
CA VAL A 103 -16.85 -9.16 -4.41
C VAL A 103 -16.76 -8.89 -5.91
N LEU A 104 -15.74 -8.18 -6.38
CA LEU A 104 -15.60 -7.87 -7.80
C LEU A 104 -15.20 -9.09 -8.63
N ILE A 105 -14.43 -10.02 -8.07
CA ILE A 105 -14.10 -11.29 -8.71
C ILE A 105 -15.35 -12.14 -8.88
N ASP A 106 -16.20 -12.23 -7.86
CA ASP A 106 -17.47 -12.98 -7.95
C ASP A 106 -18.40 -12.38 -9.01
N LEU A 107 -18.56 -11.05 -9.03
CA LEU A 107 -19.31 -10.34 -10.07
C LEU A 107 -18.73 -10.55 -11.47
N TRP A 108 -17.41 -10.64 -11.60
CA TRP A 108 -16.73 -10.89 -12.87
C TRP A 108 -16.95 -12.32 -13.38
N GLN A 109 -16.95 -13.30 -12.48
CA GLN A 109 -17.21 -14.70 -12.81
C GLN A 109 -18.67 -14.91 -13.25
N ASN A 110 -19.62 -14.25 -12.57
CA ASN A 110 -21.05 -14.34 -12.86
C ASN A 110 -21.54 -13.39 -13.97
N ARG A 111 -20.64 -12.64 -14.62
CA ARG A 111 -21.00 -11.64 -15.65
C ARG A 111 -21.84 -12.21 -16.80
N ASP A 112 -21.61 -13.48 -17.17
CA ASP A 112 -22.27 -14.10 -18.32
C ASP A 112 -23.76 -14.38 -18.00
N GLN A 113 -24.12 -14.46 -16.72
CA GLN A 113 -25.51 -14.55 -16.25
C GLN A 113 -26.20 -13.17 -16.17
N LEU A 114 -25.42 -12.09 -16.11
CA LEU A 114 -25.92 -10.72 -15.98
C LEU A 114 -26.31 -10.08 -17.33
N ASN A 115 -26.26 -10.83 -18.44
CA ASN A 115 -26.63 -10.37 -19.80
C ASN A 115 -26.01 -9.01 -20.19
N ILE A 116 -24.77 -8.76 -19.77
CA ILE A 116 -24.11 -7.47 -20.02
C ILE A 116 -23.59 -7.43 -21.47
N SER A 117 -24.25 -6.67 -22.35
CA SER A 117 -23.91 -6.51 -23.77
C SER A 117 -22.62 -5.71 -24.06
N ILE A 118 -21.79 -5.46 -23.04
CA ILE A 118 -20.57 -4.65 -23.14
C ILE A 118 -19.40 -5.56 -23.55
N LYS A 119 -18.52 -5.07 -24.44
CA LYS A 119 -17.29 -5.80 -24.80
C LYS A 119 -16.47 -6.11 -23.55
N LYS A 120 -15.96 -7.35 -23.46
CA LYS A 120 -15.18 -7.84 -22.29
C LYS A 120 -14.01 -6.93 -21.89
N GLU A 121 -13.34 -6.33 -22.87
CA GLU A 121 -12.20 -5.41 -22.64
C GLU A 121 -12.63 -4.13 -21.90
N ILE A 122 -13.73 -3.52 -22.34
CA ILE A 122 -14.30 -2.31 -21.72
C ILE A 122 -14.80 -2.65 -20.31
N LEU A 123 -15.43 -3.80 -20.16
CA LEU A 123 -15.88 -4.30 -18.86
C LEU A 123 -14.69 -4.44 -17.89
N GLY A 124 -13.57 -5.00 -18.34
CA GLY A 124 -12.35 -5.13 -17.52
C GLY A 124 -11.84 -3.78 -16.99
N ILE A 125 -11.83 -2.75 -17.83
CA ILE A 125 -11.43 -1.39 -17.43
C ILE A 125 -12.40 -0.81 -16.39
N ILE A 126 -13.70 -1.02 -16.59
CA ILE A 126 -14.73 -0.57 -15.64
C ILE A 126 -14.52 -1.24 -14.28
N PHE A 127 -14.38 -2.57 -14.24
CA PHE A 127 -14.13 -3.31 -13.01
C PHE A 127 -12.86 -2.85 -12.29
N PHE A 128 -11.78 -2.60 -13.04
CA PHE A 128 -10.54 -2.08 -12.49
C PHE A 128 -10.70 -0.69 -11.87
N LEU A 129 -11.38 0.24 -12.56
CA LEU A 129 -11.64 1.58 -12.02
C LEU A 129 -12.59 1.52 -10.82
N SER A 130 -13.64 0.69 -10.90
CA SER A 130 -14.57 0.45 -9.81
C SER A 130 -13.86 -0.10 -8.57
N PHE A 131 -12.93 -1.05 -8.73
CA PHE A 131 -12.13 -1.57 -7.63
C PHE A 131 -11.42 -0.47 -6.85
N TRP A 132 -10.69 0.41 -7.54
CA TRP A 132 -9.95 1.49 -6.87
C TRP A 132 -10.88 2.51 -6.23
N ILE A 133 -11.94 2.92 -6.94
CA ILE A 133 -12.89 3.93 -6.44
C ILE A 133 -13.60 3.41 -5.20
N VAL A 134 -14.16 2.19 -5.27
CA VAL A 134 -14.91 1.57 -4.17
C VAL A 134 -13.99 1.36 -2.97
N SER A 135 -12.77 0.86 -3.18
CA SER A 135 -11.79 0.64 -2.09
C SER A 135 -11.41 1.95 -1.40
N ILE A 136 -11.13 3.01 -2.16
CA ILE A 136 -10.79 4.32 -1.59
C ILE A 136 -11.98 4.90 -0.81
N ILE A 137 -13.19 4.88 -1.37
CA ILE A 137 -14.38 5.42 -0.70
C ILE A 137 -14.65 4.67 0.61
N TRP A 138 -14.67 3.35 0.57
CA TRP A 138 -14.88 2.54 1.78
C TRP A 138 -13.77 2.76 2.80
N SER A 139 -12.51 2.92 2.37
CA SER A 139 -11.40 3.15 3.30
C SER A 139 -11.55 4.47 4.05
N ILE A 140 -12.02 5.51 3.36
CA ILE A 140 -12.30 6.82 3.97
C ILE A 140 -13.46 6.70 4.99
N LEU A 141 -14.52 5.98 4.63
CA LEU A 141 -15.64 5.74 5.54
C LEU A 141 -15.18 4.98 6.79
N GLN A 142 -14.45 3.88 6.61
CA GLN A 142 -13.94 3.09 7.72
C GLN A 142 -13.03 3.91 8.63
N TYR A 143 -12.08 4.66 8.06
CA TYR A 143 -11.18 5.53 8.79
C TYR A 143 -11.96 6.56 9.64
N LYS A 144 -12.91 7.27 9.01
CA LYS A 144 -13.67 8.35 9.67
C LYS A 144 -14.63 7.84 10.75
N TYR A 145 -15.31 6.72 10.49
CA TYR A 145 -16.36 6.22 11.38
C TYR A 145 -15.88 5.26 12.44
N PHE A 146 -14.86 4.44 12.17
CA PHE A 146 -14.36 3.46 13.12
C PHE A 146 -13.08 3.94 13.80
N GLU A 147 -12.02 4.23 13.05
CA GLU A 147 -10.71 4.51 13.64
C GLU A 147 -10.70 5.82 14.45
N VAL A 148 -11.18 6.91 13.85
CA VAL A 148 -11.22 8.22 14.52
C VAL A 148 -12.16 8.20 15.72
N LYS A 149 -13.35 7.60 15.59
CA LYS A 149 -14.31 7.53 16.71
C LYS A 149 -13.81 6.65 17.86
N SER A 150 -13.25 5.48 17.55
CA SER A 150 -12.73 4.56 18.57
C SER A 150 -11.56 5.17 19.33
N THR A 151 -10.65 5.85 18.62
CA THR A 151 -9.52 6.54 19.23
C THR A 151 -9.99 7.67 20.15
N ASN A 152 -10.95 8.48 19.70
CA ASN A 152 -11.51 9.56 20.51
C ASN A 152 -12.28 9.04 21.73
N PHE A 153 -12.98 7.91 21.60
CA PHE A 153 -13.68 7.27 22.71
C PHE A 153 -12.71 6.78 23.78
N LEU A 154 -11.65 6.06 23.39
CA LEU A 154 -10.63 5.58 24.32
C LEU A 154 -9.90 6.73 25.02
N ARG A 155 -9.56 7.79 24.27
CA ARG A 155 -8.93 8.99 24.84
C ARG A 155 -9.79 9.63 25.93
N ARG A 156 -11.12 9.72 25.72
CA ARG A 156 -12.04 10.30 26.69
C ARG A 156 -12.25 9.44 27.95
N LYS A 157 -12.00 8.13 27.88
CA LYS A 157 -12.17 7.21 29.02
C LYS A 157 -10.92 7.13 29.92
N LEU A 158 -9.76 7.53 29.39
CA LEU A 158 -8.47 7.51 30.10
C LEU A 158 -8.13 8.85 30.79
N HIS A 159 -8.98 9.87 30.63
CA HIS A 159 -8.95 11.15 31.34
C HIS A 159 -10.18 11.24 32.24
#